data_AF-A0A2C9KYC4-F1
#
_entry.id   AF-A0A2C9KYC4-F1
#
_cell.length_a   1.000
_cell.length_b   1.000
_cell.length_c   1.000
_cell.angle_alpha   90.00
_cell.angle_beta   90.00
_cell.angle_gamma   90.00
#
_symmetry.space_group_name_H-M   'P 1'
#
loop_
_entity.id
_entity.type
_entity.pdbx_description
1 polymer ?
#
loop_
_entity_poly.entity_id
_entity_poly.type
_entity_poly.pdbx_seq_one_letter_code
_entity_poly.pdbx_strand_id
1 'polypeptide(L)'
;MTEKLRPLIVTLDWRRNAQTVFKSVSYAGYTGILTAVKPKLFTLTINERGDKHGSGYIGILKWLLGDRNETWLGFLTRNVLENASGFTQAKTMLENTVMLAPAYFILGGNKSGE
;
A
#
# COMPACT_ATOMS: atom_id res chain seq x y z
N MET A 1 -8.90 18.31 -10.89
CA MET A 1 -8.55 17.73 -9.57
C MET A 1 -7.04 17.45 -9.44
N THR A 2 -6.42 16.83 -10.45
CA THR A 2 -5.01 16.42 -10.47
C THR A 2 -3.97 17.54 -10.27
N GLU A 3 -4.23 18.76 -10.76
CA GLU A 3 -3.29 19.89 -10.63
C GLU A 3 -2.94 20.27 -9.18
N LYS A 4 -3.89 20.09 -8.25
CA LYS A 4 -3.66 20.42 -6.83
C LYS A 4 -2.74 19.42 -6.13
N LEU A 5 -2.68 18.18 -6.61
CA LEU A 5 -1.83 17.15 -6.04
C LEU A 5 -0.39 17.22 -6.57
N ARG A 6 -0.18 17.78 -7.78
CA ARG A 6 1.15 17.91 -8.39
C ARG A 6 2.20 18.57 -7.47
N PRO A 7 1.95 19.73 -6.83
CA PRO A 7 2.95 20.34 -5.94
C PRO A 7 3.20 19.55 -4.65
N LEU A 8 2.36 18.56 -4.32
CA LEU A 8 2.51 17.71 -3.14
C LEU A 8 3.30 16.44 -3.42
N ILE A 9 3.64 16.14 -4.68
CA ILE A 9 4.37 14.93 -5.05
C ILE A 9 5.78 15.00 -4.43
N VAL A 10 6.10 14.00 -3.62
CA VAL A 10 7.40 13.86 -2.97
C VAL A 10 7.94 12.45 -3.15
N THR A 11 9.25 12.36 -3.36
CA THR A 11 9.98 11.10 -3.30
C THR A 11 10.57 10.95 -1.91
N LEU A 12 10.30 9.83 -1.25
CA LEU A 12 10.69 9.57 0.12
C LEU A 12 11.66 8.38 0.19
N ASP A 13 12.75 8.54 0.94
CA ASP A 13 13.68 7.47 1.33
C ASP A 13 13.42 7.12 2.80
N TRP A 14 12.75 5.99 3.03
CA TRP A 14 12.37 5.54 4.36
C TRP A 14 13.53 4.78 4.99
N ARG A 15 14.14 5.36 6.02
CA ARG A 15 15.36 4.82 6.64
C ARG A 15 15.13 4.33 8.06
N ARG A 16 15.77 3.22 8.41
CA ARG A 16 15.87 2.68 9.77
C ARG A 16 17.34 2.40 10.03
N ASN A 17 17.89 2.85 11.15
CA ASN A 17 19.31 2.69 11.50
C ASN A 17 20.24 3.16 10.36
N ALA A 18 19.94 4.33 9.78
CA ALA A 18 20.65 4.90 8.63
C ALA A 18 20.67 4.03 7.35
N GLN A 19 19.88 2.96 7.25
CA GLN A 19 19.76 2.14 6.05
C GLN A 19 18.39 2.34 5.39
N THR A 20 18.35 2.41 4.06
CA THR A 20 17.09 2.45 3.30
C THR A 20 16.33 1.15 3.50
N VAL A 21 15.11 1.26 4.01
CA VAL A 21 14.14 0.17 4.09
C VAL A 21 13.40 0.06 2.77
N PHE A 22 12.84 1.16 2.27
CA PHE A 22 12.19 1.25 0.96
C PHE A 22 12.15 2.71 0.48
N LYS A 23 11.83 2.91 -0.80
CA LYS A 23 11.60 4.24 -1.40
C LYS A 23 10.20 4.31 -1.97
N SER A 24 9.58 5.48 -1.93
CA SER A 24 8.23 5.66 -2.46
C SER A 24 8.05 7.01 -3.16
N VAL A 25 7.09 7.07 -4.07
CA VAL A 25 6.48 8.32 -4.52
C VAL A 25 5.14 8.47 -3.79
N SER A 26 4.93 9.60 -3.15
CA SER A 26 3.71 9.87 -2.36
C SER A 26 3.31 11.34 -2.45
N TYR A 27 2.22 11.69 -1.78
CA TYR A 27 1.78 13.06 -1.58
C TYR A 27 2.10 13.51 -0.15
N ALA A 28 2.65 14.71 0.02
CA ALA A 28 2.91 15.27 1.34
C ALA A 28 1.61 15.31 2.19
N GLY A 29 1.65 14.69 3.37
CA GLY A 29 0.50 14.51 4.26
C GLY A 29 -0.20 13.16 4.16
N TYR A 30 0.03 12.37 3.11
CA TYR A 30 -0.48 11.01 3.01
C TYR A 30 0.52 10.00 3.58
N THR A 31 0.11 9.28 4.62
CA THR A 31 0.98 8.38 5.40
C THR A 31 0.97 6.94 4.92
N GLY A 32 0.06 6.56 4.03
CA GLY A 32 0.07 5.27 3.35
C GLY A 32 0.99 5.28 2.12
N ILE A 33 1.13 4.13 1.44
CA ILE A 33 1.98 4.02 0.25
C ILE A 33 1.17 3.54 -0.96
N LEU A 34 1.31 4.22 -2.10
CA LEU A 34 0.66 3.85 -3.37
C LEU A 34 1.64 3.34 -4.43
N THR A 35 2.92 3.73 -4.34
CA THR A 35 3.96 3.39 -5.30
C THR A 35 5.29 3.35 -4.59
N ALA A 36 5.96 2.19 -4.63
CA ALA A 36 7.23 2.01 -3.96
C ALA A 36 8.10 0.91 -4.54
N VAL A 37 9.39 1.01 -4.21
CA VAL A 37 10.39 -0.03 -4.39
C VAL A 37 11.03 -0.36 -3.06
N LYS A 38 11.09 -1.64 -2.72
CA LYS A 38 11.94 -2.18 -1.65
C LYS A 38 13.22 -2.71 -2.30
N PRO A 39 14.36 -1.99 -2.20
CA PRO A 39 15.55 -2.28 -2.99
C PRO A 39 15.97 -3.75 -2.88
N LYS A 40 16.29 -4.35 -4.03
CA LYS A 40 16.70 -5.76 -4.17
C LYS A 40 15.66 -6.81 -3.76
N LEU A 41 14.43 -6.43 -3.38
CA LEU A 41 13.43 -7.37 -2.89
C LEU A 41 12.17 -7.40 -3.76
N PHE A 42 11.44 -6.28 -3.85
CA PHE A 42 10.21 -6.21 -4.64
C PHE A 42 9.80 -4.75 -4.93
N THR A 43 8.90 -4.57 -5.89
CA THR A 43 8.18 -3.33 -6.18
C THR A 43 6.70 -3.51 -5.94
N LEU A 44 6.02 -2.46 -5.49
CA LEU A 44 4.58 -2.49 -5.23
C LEU A 44 3.91 -1.21 -5.73
N THR A 45 2.89 -1.37 -6.57
CA THR A 45 1.96 -0.30 -6.95
C THR A 45 0.52 -0.74 -6.74
N ILE A 46 -0.35 0.24 -6.50
CA ILE A 46 -1.76 -0.01 -6.16
C ILE A 46 -2.66 0.74 -7.13
N ASN A 47 -3.63 0.01 -7.70
CA ASN A 47 -4.71 0.60 -8.48
C ASN A 47 -6.02 0.46 -7.71
N GLU A 48 -6.79 1.54 -7.72
CA GLU A 48 -8.15 1.52 -7.17
C GLU A 48 -9.02 0.53 -7.94
N ARG A 49 -9.85 -0.22 -7.20
CA ARG A 49 -10.88 -1.08 -7.78
C ARG A 49 -12.24 -0.56 -7.36
N GLY A 50 -12.87 0.20 -8.24
CA GLY A 50 -14.25 0.64 -8.03
C GLY A 50 -15.21 -0.55 -8.02
N ASP A 51 -16.20 -0.50 -7.12
CA ASP A 51 -17.27 -1.49 -7.07
C ASP A 51 -18.64 -0.80 -7.18
N LYS A 52 -19.61 -1.51 -7.77
CA LYS A 52 -20.96 -0.97 -7.97
C LYS A 52 -21.77 -0.91 -6.67
N HIS A 53 -21.30 -1.58 -5.62
CA HIS A 53 -21.99 -1.74 -4.35
C HIS A 53 -21.48 -0.79 -3.25
N GLY A 54 -20.45 0.01 -3.53
CA GLY A 54 -19.89 0.96 -2.56
C GLY A 54 -19.27 0.26 -1.35
N SER A 55 -18.68 -0.94 -1.51
CA SER A 55 -18.12 -1.73 -0.42
C SER A 55 -17.12 -0.96 0.42
N GLY A 56 -16.35 -0.05 -0.18
CA GLY A 56 -15.46 0.85 0.57
C GLY A 56 -16.20 1.74 1.58
N TYR A 57 -17.36 2.28 1.22
CA TYR A 57 -18.20 3.04 2.15
C TYR A 57 -18.83 2.15 3.23
N ILE A 58 -19.26 0.93 2.85
CA ILE A 58 -19.79 -0.05 3.80
C ILE A 58 -18.73 -0.44 4.83
N GLY A 59 -17.49 -0.69 4.41
CA GLY A 59 -16.36 -0.98 5.30
C GLY A 59 -16.12 0.16 6.30
N ILE A 60 -16.10 1.41 5.82
CA ILE A 60 -15.96 2.58 6.71
C ILE A 60 -17.11 2.66 7.73
N LEU A 61 -18.36 2.41 7.32
CA LEU A 61 -19.49 2.41 8.24
C LEU A 61 -19.37 1.32 9.32
N LYS A 62 -19.00 0.09 8.93
CA LYS A 62 -18.73 -1.00 9.88
C LYS A 62 -17.63 -0.64 10.87
N TRP A 63 -16.55 -0.03 10.38
CA TRP A 63 -15.43 0.43 11.21
C TRP A 63 -15.86 1.47 12.25
N LEU A 64 -16.70 2.42 11.86
CA LEU A 64 -17.27 3.43 12.76
C LEU A 64 -18.24 2.82 13.78
N LEU A 65 -18.99 1.79 13.38
CA LEU A 65 -19.93 1.06 14.24
C LEU A 65 -19.24 0.03 15.15
N GLY A 66 -17.91 -0.10 15.08
CA GLY A 66 -17.10 -0.85 16.03
C GLY A 66 -16.47 -2.13 15.48
N ASP A 67 -16.79 -2.56 14.26
CA ASP A 67 -16.14 -3.70 13.62
C ASP A 67 -14.81 -3.28 12.99
N ARG A 68 -13.71 -3.51 13.72
CA ARG A 68 -12.37 -3.05 13.36
C ARG A 68 -11.44 -4.17 12.87
N ASN A 69 -12.01 -5.23 12.30
CA ASN A 69 -11.25 -6.38 11.81
C ASN A 69 -10.63 -6.15 10.42
N GLU A 70 -11.09 -5.14 9.69
CA GLU A 70 -10.66 -4.84 8.32
C GLU A 70 -9.50 -3.82 8.28
N THR A 71 -8.58 -3.96 7.34
CA THR A 71 -7.38 -3.09 7.25
C THR A 71 -7.54 -1.99 6.19
N TRP A 72 -7.02 -0.80 6.50
CA TRP A 72 -6.91 0.30 5.54
C TRP A 72 -5.83 0.01 4.49
N LEU A 73 -6.17 0.15 3.21
CA LEU A 73 -5.28 -0.10 2.06
C LEU A 73 -3.90 0.57 2.20
N GLY A 74 -3.89 1.87 2.51
CA GLY A 74 -2.65 2.64 2.66
C GLY A 74 -1.78 2.16 3.83
N PHE A 75 -2.39 1.64 4.90
CA PHE A 75 -1.66 1.12 6.06
C PHE A 75 -1.15 -0.30 5.82
N LEU A 76 -1.93 -1.15 5.13
CA LEU A 76 -1.48 -2.48 4.71
C LEU A 76 -0.22 -2.39 3.84
N THR A 77 -0.29 -1.58 2.77
CA THR A 77 0.81 -1.42 1.82
C THR A 77 2.07 -0.86 2.48
N ARG A 78 1.91 0.11 3.40
CA ARG A 78 3.01 0.60 4.23
C ARG A 78 3.60 -0.50 5.12
N ASN A 79 2.76 -1.28 5.80
CA ASN A 79 3.20 -2.38 6.65
C ASN A 79 3.98 -3.44 5.85
N VAL A 80 3.51 -3.80 4.66
CA VAL A 80 4.19 -4.71 3.73
C VAL A 80 5.57 -4.19 3.38
N LEU A 81 5.69 -2.92 2.97
CA LEU A 81 6.98 -2.32 2.60
C LEU A 81 7.94 -2.18 3.78
N GLU A 82 7.43 -1.88 4.98
CA GLU A 82 8.25 -1.78 6.18
C GLU A 82 8.76 -3.15 6.65
N ASN A 83 7.93 -4.21 6.57
CA ASN A 83 8.18 -5.46 7.31
C ASN A 83 8.40 -6.71 6.45
N ALA A 84 7.88 -6.78 5.21
CA ALA A 84 8.09 -7.96 4.38
C ALA A 84 9.56 -8.11 3.96
N SER A 85 10.10 -9.32 4.10
CA SER A 85 11.49 -9.67 3.83
C SER A 85 11.76 -10.09 2.38
N GLY A 86 10.72 -10.23 1.56
CA GLY A 86 10.84 -10.59 0.15
C GLY A 86 9.49 -10.67 -0.56
N PHE A 87 9.52 -10.96 -1.86
CA PHE A 87 8.34 -11.03 -2.73
C PHE A 87 7.26 -11.99 -2.19
N THR A 88 7.61 -13.22 -1.86
CA THR A 88 6.64 -14.23 -1.39
C THR A 88 5.91 -13.78 -0.13
N GLN A 89 6.61 -13.21 0.85
CA GLN A 89 5.99 -12.72 2.07
C GLN A 89 5.08 -11.52 1.79
N ALA A 90 5.53 -10.58 0.93
CA ALA A 90 4.71 -9.45 0.52
C ALA A 90 3.42 -9.92 -0.16
N LYS A 91 3.52 -10.88 -1.09
CA LYS A 91 2.37 -11.49 -1.76
C LYS A 91 1.39 -12.10 -0.75
N THR A 92 1.88 -12.96 0.15
CA THR A 92 1.05 -13.59 1.19
C THR A 92 0.34 -12.57 2.08
N MET A 93 1.00 -11.47 2.46
CA MET A 93 0.39 -10.41 3.26
C MET A 93 -0.72 -9.68 2.47
N LEU A 94 -0.47 -9.37 1.19
CA LEU A 94 -1.43 -8.67 0.34
C LEU A 94 -2.64 -9.52 -0.03
N GLU A 95 -2.47 -10.82 -0.22
CA GLU A 95 -3.54 -11.76 -0.58
C GLU A 95 -4.47 -12.10 0.58
N ASN A 96 -3.92 -12.22 1.80
CA ASN A 96 -4.67 -12.75 2.94
C ASN A 96 -5.19 -11.67 3.90
N THR A 97 -4.74 -10.42 3.78
CA THR A 97 -5.24 -9.36 4.66
C THR A 97 -6.63 -8.90 4.22
N VAL A 98 -7.60 -9.00 5.13
CA VAL A 98 -8.95 -8.48 4.91
C VAL A 98 -8.90 -6.95 4.89
N MET A 99 -9.49 -6.34 3.84
CA MET A 99 -9.47 -4.90 3.62
C MET A 99 -10.87 -4.27 3.66
N LEU A 100 -10.91 -2.99 4.04
CA LEU A 100 -12.11 -2.15 4.03
C LEU A 100 -12.68 -1.94 2.63
N ALA A 101 -11.83 -1.95 1.61
CA ALA A 101 -12.19 -1.68 0.23
C ALA A 101 -11.39 -2.59 -0.71
N PRO A 102 -11.98 -2.97 -1.86
CA PRO A 102 -11.28 -3.73 -2.88
C PRO A 102 -10.19 -2.89 -3.56
N ALA A 103 -9.10 -3.54 -3.95
CA ALA A 103 -8.01 -2.92 -4.71
C ALA A 103 -7.29 -3.95 -5.59
N TYR A 104 -6.51 -3.46 -6.54
CA TYR A 104 -5.54 -4.27 -7.27
C TYR A 104 -4.14 -3.97 -6.76
N PHE A 105 -3.41 -5.01 -6.37
CA PHE A 105 -1.99 -4.94 -6.05
C PHE A 105 -1.18 -5.44 -7.23
N ILE A 106 -0.24 -4.63 -7.69
CA ILE A 106 0.75 -5.01 -8.69
C ILE A 106 2.07 -5.14 -7.97
N LEU A 107 2.52 -6.39 -7.83
CA LEU A 107 3.73 -6.76 -7.11
C LEU A 107 4.70 -7.39 -8.11
N GLY A 108 5.96 -6.96 -8.09
CA GLY A 108 7.04 -7.57 -8.87
C GLY A 108 8.21 -7.91 -7.97
N GLY A 109 8.85 -9.06 -8.18
CA GLY A 109 9.94 -9.54 -7.32
C GLY A 109 11.32 -9.25 -7.87
N ASN A 110 12.31 -10.02 -7.43
CA ASN A 110 13.70 -9.87 -7.84
C ASN A 110 14.22 -11.07 -8.65
N LYS A 111 13.35 -12.02 -9.01
CA LYS A 111 13.65 -13.18 -9.85
C LYS A 111 12.72 -13.23 -11.06
N SER A 112 13.14 -13.98 -12.08
CA SER A 112 12.31 -14.24 -13.24
C SER A 112 11.01 -14.94 -12.84
N GLY A 113 9.87 -14.39 -13.24
CA GLY A 113 8.54 -14.92 -12.93
C GLY A 113 7.92 -14.41 -11.62
N GLU A 114 8.61 -13.52 -10.90
CA GLU A 114 8.07 -12.80 -9.73
C GLU A 114 7.60 -11.39 -10.08
#